data_AF-A0A850WBP9-F1
#
_entry.id   AF-A0A850WBP9-F1
#
_cell.length_a   1.000
_cell.length_b   1.000
_cell.length_c   1.000
_cell.angle_alpha   90.00
_cell.angle_beta   90.00
_cell.angle_gamma   90.00
#
_symmetry.space_group_name_H-M   'P 1'
#
loop_
_entity.id
_entity.type
_entity.pdbx_description
1 polymer ?
#
loop_
_entity_poly.entity_id
_entity_poly.type
_entity_poly.pdbx_seq_one_letter_code
_entity_poly.pdbx_strand_id
1 'polypeptide(L)'
;SEKKRKPAWTDRILWRVKNLCQHASKEVEFSEEEQTISVTLNNYISHMSYGISDHKPVTGTFGLELKPLLSDPLVTLHPEGEWSAERDVLLSYSAVPDFPSSAWDWIGLFKVMLPH
;
A
#
# COMPACT_ATOMS: atom_id res chain seq x y z
N SER A 1 24.90 44.88 -1.80
CA SER A 1 25.59 43.65 -2.26
C SER A 1 24.52 42.60 -2.48
N GLU A 2 24.20 42.27 -3.73
CA GLU A 2 23.23 41.21 -4.05
C GLU A 2 23.80 39.85 -3.63
N LYS A 3 22.99 39.04 -2.94
CA LYS A 3 23.36 37.67 -2.57
C LYS A 3 23.45 36.83 -3.84
N LYS A 4 24.67 36.60 -4.35
CA LYS A 4 24.92 35.59 -5.40
C LYS A 4 24.62 34.20 -4.83
N ARG A 5 23.61 33.52 -5.40
CA ARG A 5 23.29 32.13 -5.07
C ARG A 5 24.19 31.21 -5.90
N LYS A 6 24.82 30.23 -5.25
CA LYS A 6 25.55 29.16 -5.93
C LYS A 6 24.54 28.14 -6.47
N PRO A 7 24.79 27.48 -7.62
CA PRO A 7 23.97 26.36 -8.06
C PRO A 7 23.86 25.29 -6.96
N ALA A 8 22.65 24.79 -6.72
CA ALA A 8 22.38 23.79 -5.69
C ALA A 8 21.18 22.92 -6.09
N TRP A 9 21.19 21.65 -5.66
CA TRP A 9 20.02 20.77 -5.72
C TRP A 9 19.13 21.02 -4.50
N THR A 10 18.31 22.06 -4.59
CA THR A 10 17.41 22.49 -3.51
C THR A 10 16.18 21.60 -3.36
N ASP A 11 15.75 20.97 -4.45
CA ASP A 11 14.51 20.19 -4.54
C ASP A 11 14.85 18.69 -4.63
N ARG A 12 14.37 17.91 -3.65
CA ARG A 12 14.77 16.50 -3.49
C ARG A 12 13.62 15.62 -3.05
N ILE A 13 13.58 14.39 -3.58
CA ILE A 13 12.64 13.34 -3.15
C ILE A 13 13.45 12.24 -2.48
N LEU A 14 13.15 11.97 -1.21
CA LEU A 14 13.78 10.90 -0.43
C LEU A 14 12.72 9.91 0.03
N TRP A 15 13.11 8.64 0.16
CA TRP A 15 12.24 7.59 0.67
C TRP A 15 12.99 6.70 1.65
N ARG A 16 12.25 6.03 2.52
CA ARG A 16 12.76 5.00 3.44
C ARG A 16 11.71 3.90 3.54
N VAL A 17 12.15 2.66 3.35
CA VAL A 17 11.32 1.48 3.58
C VAL A 17 11.46 1.06 5.04
N LYS A 18 10.34 0.80 5.71
CA LYS A 18 10.32 0.22 7.06
C LYS A 18 10.12 -1.28 6.93
N ASN A 19 10.97 -2.06 7.60
CA ASN A 19 10.74 -3.49 7.79
C ASN A 19 9.64 -3.67 8.84
N LEU A 20 8.51 -4.24 8.42
CA LEU A 20 7.36 -4.47 9.31
C LEU A 20 7.62 -5.58 10.35
N CYS A 21 8.60 -6.47 10.13
CA CYS A 21 8.91 -7.58 11.06
C CYS A 21 9.70 -7.18 12.32
N GLN A 22 10.06 -5.91 12.53
CA GLN A 22 10.85 -5.52 13.72
C GLN A 22 10.02 -5.35 15.01
N HIS A 23 8.69 -5.43 14.94
CA HIS A 23 7.81 -5.21 16.10
C HIS A 23 7.12 -6.47 16.65
N ALA A 24 7.28 -7.63 16.00
CA ALA A 24 6.78 -8.89 16.53
C ALA A 24 7.94 -9.63 17.23
N SER A 25 7.91 -9.60 18.57
CA SER A 25 8.51 -10.58 19.50
C SER A 25 9.99 -10.95 19.34
N LYS A 26 10.77 -10.62 20.39
CA LYS A 26 11.96 -11.38 20.75
C LYS A 26 11.61 -12.88 20.77
N GLU A 27 12.52 -13.70 20.26
CA GLU A 27 12.46 -15.17 20.21
C GLU A 27 11.69 -15.75 19.03
N VAL A 28 12.24 -15.65 17.82
CA VAL A 28 12.45 -16.75 16.85
C VAL A 28 13.42 -16.21 15.79
N GLU A 29 14.44 -16.98 15.40
CA GLU A 29 15.31 -16.66 14.25
C GLU A 29 14.48 -16.67 12.97
N PHE A 30 13.92 -15.51 12.60
CA PHE A 30 13.31 -15.31 11.29
C PHE A 30 14.41 -15.02 10.26
N SER A 31 14.53 -15.90 9.27
CA SER A 31 15.28 -15.68 8.03
C SER A 31 14.96 -14.30 7.43
N GLU A 32 15.96 -13.67 6.80
CA GLU A 32 15.96 -12.32 6.21
C GLU A 32 14.87 -12.02 5.15
N GLU A 33 13.82 -12.83 5.01
CA GLU A 33 12.94 -12.89 3.84
C GLU A 33 11.54 -12.24 3.97
N GLU A 34 11.20 -11.62 5.10
CA GLU A 34 9.88 -11.00 5.28
C GLU A 34 9.88 -9.47 5.17
N GLN A 35 10.45 -8.95 4.08
CA GLN A 35 10.17 -7.58 3.66
C GLN A 35 8.82 -7.55 2.95
N THR A 36 7.76 -7.13 3.64
CA THR A 36 6.38 -7.03 3.14
C THR A 36 6.23 -6.08 1.95
N ILE A 37 7.13 -5.10 1.82
CA ILE A 37 7.10 -4.08 0.78
C ILE A 37 8.51 -3.84 0.24
N SER A 38 8.71 -4.10 -1.06
CA SER A 38 9.91 -3.73 -1.80
C SER A 38 9.64 -2.44 -2.59
N VAL A 39 10.63 -1.55 -2.63
CA VAL A 39 10.53 -0.26 -3.33
C VAL A 39 11.72 -0.10 -4.27
N THR A 40 11.45 0.09 -5.55
CA THR A 40 12.46 0.34 -6.59
C THR A 40 12.29 1.76 -7.12
N LEU A 41 13.37 2.56 -7.13
CA LEU A 41 13.38 3.83 -7.84
C LEU A 41 13.60 3.55 -9.34
N ASN A 42 12.59 3.81 -10.16
CA ASN A 42 12.67 3.63 -11.61
C ASN A 42 13.38 4.82 -12.27
N ASN A 43 12.99 6.04 -11.92
CA ASN A 43 13.51 7.27 -12.52
C ASN A 43 13.63 8.38 -11.47
N TYR A 44 14.67 9.23 -11.59
CA TYR A 44 14.82 10.47 -10.83
C TYR A 44 15.35 11.57 -11.76
N ILE A 45 14.47 12.48 -12.19
CA ILE A 45 14.70 13.36 -13.34
C ILE A 45 14.51 14.83 -12.94
N SER A 46 15.40 15.70 -13.41
CA SER A 46 15.22 17.15 -13.42
C SER A 46 14.76 17.62 -14.80
N HIS A 47 13.66 18.36 -14.85
CA HIS A 47 13.04 18.84 -16.09
C HIS A 47 13.63 20.19 -16.51
N MET A 48 14.84 20.15 -17.07
CA MET A 48 15.64 21.34 -17.41
C MET A 48 14.99 22.25 -18.47
N SER A 49 14.14 21.71 -19.34
CA SER A 49 13.42 22.46 -20.37
C SER A 49 12.31 23.36 -19.81
N TYR A 50 11.92 23.18 -18.55
CA TYR A 50 10.86 23.97 -17.93
C TYR A 50 11.35 25.36 -17.52
N GLY A 51 10.76 26.41 -18.07
CA GLY A 51 11.26 27.79 -17.98
C GLY A 51 10.41 28.78 -17.18
N ILE A 52 9.27 28.36 -16.61
CA ILE A 52 8.33 29.29 -15.93
C ILE A 52 8.88 29.76 -14.57
N SER A 53 9.68 28.92 -13.89
CA SER A 53 10.33 29.22 -12.61
C SER A 53 11.86 29.10 -12.74
N ASP A 54 12.57 29.79 -11.84
CA ASP A 54 14.01 29.64 -11.63
C ASP A 54 14.38 28.24 -11.11
N HIS A 55 13.48 27.57 -10.38
CA HIS A 55 13.58 26.16 -10.03
C HIS A 55 13.17 25.24 -11.19
N LYS A 56 13.76 24.04 -11.23
CA LYS A 56 13.43 23.01 -12.23
C LYS A 56 12.63 21.89 -11.57
N PRO A 57 11.46 21.51 -12.11
CA PRO A 57 10.69 20.41 -11.54
C PRO A 57 11.54 19.14 -11.45
N VAL A 58 11.42 18.44 -10.33
CA VAL A 58 12.09 17.15 -10.08
C VAL A 58 11.02 16.07 -9.94
N THR A 59 11.16 14.96 -10.69
CA THR A 59 10.23 13.83 -10.63
C THR A 59 10.94 12.55 -10.24
N GLY A 60 10.37 11.81 -9.30
CA GLY A 60 10.76 10.45 -8.93
C GLY A 60 9.65 9.47 -9.30
N THR A 61 9.98 8.36 -9.96
CA THR A 61 9.02 7.27 -10.24
C THR A 61 9.46 6.03 -9.50
N PHE A 62 8.52 5.38 -8.81
CA PHE A 62 8.81 4.22 -7.96
C PHE A 62 7.96 3.01 -8.40
N GLY A 63 8.59 1.85 -8.48
CA GLY A 63 7.91 0.56 -8.42
C GLY A 63 7.72 0.16 -6.96
N LEU A 64 6.52 -0.28 -6.62
CA LEU A 64 6.19 -0.83 -5.29
C LEU A 64 5.72 -2.26 -5.51
N GLU A 65 6.41 -3.21 -4.91
CA GLU A 65 5.94 -4.59 -4.86
C GLU A 65 5.58 -4.92 -3.41
N LEU A 66 4.38 -5.45 -3.24
CA LEU A 66 3.78 -5.78 -1.96
C LEU A 66 3.65 -7.29 -1.91
N LYS A 67 4.35 -7.93 -0.97
CA LYS A 67 4.07 -9.34 -0.66
C LYS A 67 2.74 -9.38 0.09
N PRO A 68 1.73 -10.12 -0.40
CA PRO A 68 0.49 -10.32 0.36
C PRO A 68 0.83 -10.91 1.72
N LEU A 69 0.39 -10.26 2.79
CA LEU A 69 0.69 -10.69 4.17
C LEU A 69 0.02 -12.01 4.56
N LEU A 70 -0.91 -12.51 3.75
CA LEU A 70 -1.72 -13.68 4.08
C LEU A 70 -1.98 -14.49 2.81
N SER A 71 -1.56 -15.75 2.80
CA SER A 71 -2.02 -16.70 1.80
C SER A 71 -3.49 -17.09 2.02
N ASP A 72 -3.98 -16.96 3.26
CA ASP A 72 -5.35 -17.30 3.64
C ASP A 72 -6.14 -16.07 4.11
N PRO A 73 -7.35 -15.82 3.58
CA PRO A 73 -8.18 -14.70 4.02
C PRO A 73 -8.59 -14.86 5.49
N LEU A 74 -8.48 -13.78 6.27
CA LEU A 74 -8.90 -13.77 7.68
C LEU A 74 -10.40 -14.03 7.85
N VAL A 75 -11.20 -13.60 6.86
CA VAL A 75 -12.64 -13.79 6.78
C VAL A 75 -12.97 -14.26 5.37
N THR A 76 -13.68 -15.39 5.28
CA THR A 76 -14.20 -15.94 4.03
C THR A 76 -15.72 -15.82 4.04
N LEU A 77 -16.27 -15.20 3.00
CA LEU A 77 -17.71 -15.13 2.77
C LEU A 77 -18.17 -16.35 1.97
N HIS A 78 -19.31 -16.92 2.36
CA HIS A 78 -19.98 -18.05 1.70
C HIS A 78 -21.33 -17.56 1.18
N PRO A 79 -21.36 -16.80 0.07
CA PRO A 79 -22.61 -16.40 -0.55
C PRO A 79 -23.29 -17.61 -1.18
N GLU A 80 -24.58 -17.77 -0.94
CA GLU A 80 -25.37 -18.85 -1.52
C GLU A 80 -26.37 -18.29 -2.54
N GLY A 81 -26.45 -18.94 -3.71
CA GLY A 81 -27.45 -18.64 -4.75
C GLY A 81 -27.28 -17.31 -5.48
N GLU A 82 -28.36 -16.85 -6.10
CA GLU A 82 -28.42 -15.59 -6.84
C GLU A 82 -29.10 -14.50 -5.99
N TRP A 83 -28.46 -13.34 -5.90
CA TRP A 83 -28.93 -12.23 -5.06
C TRP A 83 -29.66 -11.20 -5.92
N SER A 84 -30.86 -10.84 -5.49
CA SER A 84 -31.72 -9.86 -6.14
C SER A 84 -32.30 -8.93 -5.09
N ALA A 85 -32.53 -7.66 -5.43
CA ALA A 85 -33.12 -6.68 -4.51
C ALA A 85 -34.58 -7.00 -4.09
N GLU A 86 -35.18 -8.02 -4.69
CA GLU A 86 -36.57 -8.43 -4.50
C GLU A 86 -36.77 -9.41 -3.34
N ARG A 87 -35.68 -9.99 -2.82
CA ARG A 87 -35.73 -11.07 -1.82
C ARG A 87 -34.63 -10.88 -0.78
N ASP A 88 -34.95 -11.26 0.46
CA ASP A 88 -33.95 -11.41 1.50
C ASP A 88 -32.99 -12.54 1.14
N VAL A 89 -31.71 -12.35 1.46
CA VAL A 89 -30.64 -13.30 1.18
C VAL A 89 -29.90 -13.62 2.47
N LEU A 90 -29.46 -14.87 2.59
CA LEU A 90 -28.64 -15.31 3.70
C LEU A 90 -27.17 -15.31 3.25
N LEU A 91 -26.31 -14.75 4.10
CA LEU A 91 -24.86 -14.78 3.93
C LEU A 91 -24.25 -15.45 5.14
N SER A 92 -23.52 -16.53 4.90
CA SER A 92 -22.68 -17.17 5.90
C SER A 92 -21.24 -16.67 5.76
N TYR A 93 -20.50 -16.60 6.86
CA TYR A 93 -19.07 -16.30 6.83
C TYR A 93 -18.33 -17.18 7.83
N SER A 94 -17.04 -17.38 7.60
CA SER A 94 -16.12 -18.01 8.54
C SER A 94 -14.93 -17.10 8.76
N ALA A 95 -14.47 -16.98 10.00
CA ALA A 95 -13.26 -16.26 10.35
C ALA A 95 -12.23 -17.22 10.96
N VAL A 96 -10.95 -16.86 10.90
CA VAL A 96 -9.90 -17.58 11.63
C VAL A 96 -10.16 -17.52 13.14
N PRO A 97 -9.75 -18.54 13.94
CA PRO A 97 -10.10 -18.64 15.37
C PRO A 97 -9.77 -17.39 16.21
N ASP A 98 -8.70 -16.68 15.87
CA ASP A 98 -8.22 -15.50 16.59
C ASP A 98 -8.50 -14.19 15.83
N PHE A 99 -9.53 -14.16 14.96
CA PHE A 99 -9.93 -12.94 14.27
C PHE A 99 -10.43 -11.90 15.29
N PRO A 100 -9.82 -10.71 15.38
CA PRO A 100 -10.17 -9.71 16.39
C PRO A 100 -11.46 -8.97 16.00
N SER A 101 -12.62 -9.62 16.18
CA SER A 101 -13.92 -9.03 15.86
C SER A 101 -14.35 -7.97 16.87
N SER A 102 -15.03 -6.94 16.39
CA SER A 102 -15.68 -5.88 17.15
C SER A 102 -17.18 -5.85 16.91
N ALA A 103 -17.96 -5.40 17.91
CA ALA A 103 -19.39 -5.14 17.75
C ALA A 103 -19.71 -4.02 16.74
N TRP A 104 -18.68 -3.28 16.28
CA TRP A 104 -18.78 -2.25 15.25
C TRP A 104 -18.38 -2.74 13.85
N ASP A 105 -18.03 -4.02 13.70
CA ASP A 105 -17.71 -4.60 12.40
C ASP A 105 -18.98 -4.74 11.55
N TRP A 106 -18.83 -4.59 10.24
CA TRP A 106 -19.92 -4.68 9.27
C TRP A 106 -19.45 -5.37 7.99
N ILE A 107 -20.37 -6.08 7.32
CA ILE A 107 -20.14 -6.66 5.99
C ILE A 107 -20.82 -5.77 4.96
N GLY A 108 -20.02 -5.18 4.07
CA GLY A 108 -20.50 -4.32 3.00
C GLY A 108 -20.65 -5.06 1.67
N LEU A 109 -21.73 -4.76 0.94
CA LEU A 109 -21.91 -5.21 -0.43
C LEU A 109 -21.39 -4.12 -1.39
N PHE A 110 -20.43 -4.49 -2.25
CA PHE A 110 -19.84 -3.58 -3.22
C PHE A 110 -20.01 -4.10 -4.63
N LYS A 111 -20.25 -3.18 -5.58
CA LYS A 111 -20.25 -3.53 -7.00
C LYS A 111 -18.83 -3.87 -7.44
N VAL A 112 -18.63 -5.05 -8.01
CA VAL A 112 -17.34 -5.40 -8.63
C VAL A 112 -17.07 -4.44 -9.77
N MET A 113 -15.98 -3.67 -9.67
CA MET A 113 -15.34 -3.05 -10.82
C MET A 113 -14.15 -3.94 -11.17
N LEU A 114 -14.00 -4.33 -12.43
CA LEU A 114 -12.96 -5.25 -12.91
C LEU A 114 -11.60 -5.02 -12.22
N PRO A 115 -10.93 -6.08 -11.73
CA PRO A 115 -9.56 -5.94 -11.22
C PRO A 115 -8.62 -5.60 -12.38
N HIS A 116 -7.67 -4.69 -12.14
CA HIS A 116 -6.57 -4.37 -13.05
C HIS A 116 -5.47 -5.42 -12.96
#